data_AF-A0A3D1F7J2-F1
#
_entry.id   AF-A0A3D1F7J2-F1
#
_cell.length_a   1.000
_cell.length_b   1.000
_cell.length_c   1.000
_cell.angle_alpha   90.00
_cell.angle_beta   90.00
_cell.angle_gamma   90.00
#
_symmetry.space_group_name_H-M   'P 1'
#
loop_
_entity.id
_entity.type
_entity.pdbx_description
1 polymer ?
#
loop_
_entity_poly.entity_id
_entity_poly.type
_entity_poly.pdbx_seq_one_letter_code
_entity_poly.pdbx_strand_id
1 'polypeptide(L)'
;MVQDMGLTMKTLNTLGSMSLLVLVGCITGGCEMINGSGNAISNLVSPPTPSEEARNVFNVYDPDIRRRALNNLSASPFGGEGPYVRLYRLLIDDPDPTVRAAAVKALGLHGEVKDVSLINIRLEDEASMVRWEASKSLQKIHNPQAIKPLIAAMNKDSDHDVRMACADALGQYAQPEVFSALVAALDDSRFGVALAAQKSLTILTGAELCSEGSAWLKYREANTSNLFANQQTYMWQPYTPPRGFVSKMQFWKKAKPAKPAKPAQTPVGLDDNDS
;
A
#
# COMPACT_ATOMS: atom_id res chain seq x y z
N MET A 1 -60.76 6.46 -66.62
CA MET A 1 -60.84 7.54 -65.62
C MET A 1 -60.91 6.86 -64.27
N VAL A 2 -59.80 6.93 -63.51
CA VAL A 2 -59.63 6.62 -62.08
C VAL A 2 -60.20 5.28 -61.56
N GLN A 3 -59.34 4.27 -61.39
CA GLN A 3 -59.08 3.59 -60.10
C GLN A 3 -58.11 2.41 -60.27
N ASP A 4 -57.43 2.12 -59.17
CA ASP A 4 -56.83 0.84 -58.76
C ASP A 4 -55.31 0.64 -58.99
N MET A 5 -54.54 0.87 -57.93
CA MET A 5 -53.23 0.23 -57.70
C MET A 5 -52.96 0.11 -56.20
N GLY A 6 -53.36 -1.05 -55.65
CA GLY A 6 -52.54 -1.94 -54.82
C GLY A 6 -51.84 -1.38 -53.57
N LEU A 7 -52.46 -1.61 -52.40
CA LEU A 7 -51.74 -1.84 -51.14
C LEU A 7 -50.95 -3.15 -51.23
N THR A 8 -49.71 -3.19 -50.73
CA THR A 8 -49.17 -4.33 -49.95
C THR A 8 -47.92 -3.93 -49.15
N MET A 9 -47.89 -4.42 -47.91
CA MET A 9 -46.90 -4.23 -46.85
C MET A 9 -45.45 -4.56 -47.24
N LYS A 10 -44.48 -3.83 -46.67
CA LYS A 10 -43.25 -4.39 -46.06
C LYS A 10 -42.42 -3.35 -45.26
N THR A 11 -42.27 -3.65 -43.97
CA THR A 11 -41.08 -3.51 -43.09
C THR A 11 -40.57 -2.13 -42.64
N LEU A 12 -40.77 -1.90 -41.33
CA LEU A 12 -39.98 -1.05 -40.42
C LEU A 12 -38.46 -1.34 -40.51
N ASN A 13 -37.66 -0.26 -40.52
CA ASN A 13 -36.27 -0.11 -40.02
C ASN A 13 -35.77 1.24 -40.59
N THR A 14 -35.19 2.21 -39.88
CA THR A 14 -34.34 2.20 -38.68
C THR A 14 -34.44 3.55 -37.94
N LEU A 15 -34.60 3.48 -36.61
CA LEU A 15 -34.26 4.54 -35.65
C LEU A 15 -32.74 4.66 -35.52
N GLY A 16 -32.25 5.87 -35.25
CA GLY A 16 -30.86 6.07 -34.83
C GLY A 16 -30.47 7.52 -34.53
N SER A 17 -31.36 8.31 -33.92
CA SER A 17 -31.04 9.67 -33.46
C SER A 17 -31.16 9.78 -31.94
N MET A 18 -30.08 10.31 -31.34
CA MET A 18 -29.96 10.92 -30.02
C MET A 18 -30.49 10.16 -28.79
N SER A 19 -29.57 9.59 -28.02
CA SER A 19 -29.69 9.53 -26.55
C SER A 19 -28.29 9.49 -25.93
N LEU A 20 -27.66 10.67 -25.80
CA LEU A 20 -26.51 10.87 -24.93
C LEU A 20 -27.06 11.12 -23.53
N LEU A 21 -27.06 10.07 -22.71
CA LEU A 21 -27.61 10.07 -21.36
C LEU A 21 -26.60 10.74 -20.41
N VAL A 22 -26.76 12.05 -20.19
CA VAL A 22 -26.18 12.77 -19.05
C VAL A 22 -27.02 12.40 -17.83
N LEU A 23 -26.53 11.47 -17.01
CA LEU A 23 -27.14 11.17 -15.71
C LEU A 23 -26.32 11.86 -14.61
N VAL A 24 -26.84 13.00 -14.12
CA VAL A 24 -26.41 13.63 -12.86
C VAL A 24 -27.66 13.77 -11.98
N GLY A 25 -27.62 13.22 -10.76
CA GLY A 25 -28.51 13.61 -9.66
C GLY A 25 -29.17 12.49 -8.85
N CYS A 26 -28.43 12.02 -7.82
CA CYS A 26 -28.81 11.50 -6.49
C CYS A 26 -30.29 11.22 -6.15
N ILE A 27 -30.60 10.06 -5.53
CA ILE A 27 -31.16 9.81 -4.15
C ILE A 27 -31.06 8.27 -3.95
N THR A 28 -30.33 7.63 -3.02
CA THR A 28 -30.30 7.69 -1.55
C THR A 28 -28.99 7.03 -1.05
N GLY A 29 -28.26 7.70 -0.15
CA GLY A 29 -27.17 7.10 0.62
C GLY A 29 -25.81 7.80 0.46
N GLY A 30 -25.44 8.61 1.44
CA GLY A 30 -24.04 9.03 1.67
C GLY A 30 -23.65 10.40 1.13
N CYS A 31 -24.21 11.47 1.71
CA CYS A 31 -23.62 12.82 1.63
C CYS A 31 -22.32 12.89 2.45
N GLU A 32 -21.23 12.24 2.02
CA GLU A 32 -19.86 12.53 2.50
C GLU A 32 -18.79 12.43 1.39
N MET A 33 -19.18 12.32 0.11
CA MET A 33 -18.23 12.08 -1.00
C MET A 33 -18.05 13.25 -1.98
N ILE A 34 -18.50 14.46 -1.65
CA ILE A 34 -18.37 15.63 -2.56
C ILE A 34 -17.83 16.86 -1.82
N ASN A 35 -16.71 16.71 -1.11
CA ASN A 35 -15.89 17.84 -0.63
C ASN A 35 -14.46 17.75 -1.20
N GLY A 36 -14.33 17.37 -2.47
CA GLY A 36 -13.05 17.35 -3.19
C GLY A 36 -13.21 17.99 -4.56
N SER A 37 -12.41 19.03 -4.83
CA SER A 37 -12.26 19.83 -6.06
C SER A 37 -13.04 19.37 -7.30
N GLY A 38 -13.71 20.31 -7.99
CA GLY A 38 -14.50 20.11 -9.23
C GLY A 38 -13.75 19.52 -10.45
N ASN A 39 -12.54 18.99 -10.25
CA ASN A 39 -11.70 18.34 -11.25
C ASN A 39 -11.84 16.80 -11.26
N ALA A 40 -12.59 16.18 -10.35
CA ALA A 40 -12.73 14.73 -10.32
C ALA A 40 -13.39 14.16 -11.60
N ILE A 41 -14.38 14.87 -12.14
CA ILE A 41 -15.12 14.47 -13.34
C ILE A 41 -14.30 14.71 -14.62
N SER A 42 -13.56 15.83 -14.70
CA SER A 42 -12.71 16.13 -15.86
C SER A 42 -11.54 15.14 -15.99
N ASN A 43 -10.93 14.75 -14.87
CA ASN A 43 -9.85 13.75 -14.84
C ASN A 43 -10.30 12.34 -15.28
N LEU A 44 -11.61 12.05 -15.24
CA LEU A 44 -12.16 10.79 -15.74
C LEU A 44 -12.17 10.73 -17.27
N VAL A 45 -12.39 11.89 -17.91
CA VAL A 45 -12.52 12.04 -19.37
C VAL A 45 -11.18 12.37 -20.02
N SER A 46 -10.29 13.08 -19.32
CA SER A 46 -8.95 13.43 -19.81
C SER A 46 -7.97 13.39 -18.64
N PRO A 47 -7.25 12.26 -18.45
CA PRO A 47 -6.32 12.13 -17.34
C PRO A 47 -5.13 13.10 -17.54
N PRO A 48 -4.60 13.68 -16.45
CA PRO A 48 -3.46 14.57 -16.53
C PRO A 48 -2.23 13.84 -17.07
N THR A 49 -1.45 14.55 -17.87
CA THR A 49 -0.19 14.07 -18.42
C THR A 49 0.89 13.96 -17.32
N PRO A 50 1.93 13.13 -17.49
CA PRO A 50 3.02 13.04 -16.53
C PRO A 50 3.69 14.38 -16.21
N SER A 51 3.79 15.28 -17.19
CA SER A 51 4.38 16.61 -17.00
C SER A 51 3.47 17.53 -16.19
N GLU A 52 2.16 17.44 -16.37
CA GLU A 52 1.18 18.14 -15.52
C GLU A 52 1.22 17.60 -14.10
N GLU A 53 1.30 16.28 -13.91
CA GLU A 53 1.42 15.71 -12.57
C GLU A 53 2.72 16.12 -11.88
N ALA A 54 3.84 16.16 -12.62
CA ALA A 54 5.09 16.69 -12.08
C ALA A 54 4.96 18.15 -11.61
N ARG A 55 4.15 18.98 -12.27
CA ARG A 55 3.85 20.35 -11.80
C ARG A 55 2.89 20.36 -10.62
N ASN A 56 1.86 19.52 -10.64
CA ASN A 56 0.85 19.42 -9.60
C ASN A 56 1.43 19.01 -8.25
N VAL A 57 2.51 18.23 -8.25
CA VAL A 57 3.25 17.89 -7.03
C VAL A 57 3.78 19.13 -6.29
N PHE A 58 4.06 20.23 -6.99
CA PHE A 58 4.51 21.50 -6.40
C PHE A 58 3.37 22.50 -6.19
N ASN A 59 2.12 22.05 -6.24
CA ASN A 59 0.98 22.93 -6.01
C ASN A 59 0.97 23.44 -4.57
N VAL A 60 1.23 24.75 -4.40
CA VAL A 60 1.33 25.41 -3.09
C VAL A 60 -0.02 25.51 -2.38
N TYR A 61 -1.13 25.48 -3.12
CA TYR A 61 -2.46 25.82 -2.60
C TYR A 61 -3.27 24.62 -2.14
N ASP A 62 -3.03 23.43 -2.71
CA ASP A 62 -3.92 22.28 -2.52
C ASP A 62 -3.11 20.99 -2.27
N PRO A 63 -3.13 20.47 -1.02
CA PRO A 63 -2.46 19.22 -0.68
C PRO A 63 -3.08 18.00 -1.36
N ASP A 64 -4.37 18.00 -1.68
CA ASP A 64 -5.01 16.90 -2.39
C ASP A 64 -4.53 16.81 -3.84
N ILE A 65 -4.27 17.96 -4.48
CA ILE A 65 -3.62 17.99 -5.80
C ILE A 65 -2.21 17.39 -5.69
N ARG A 66 -1.40 17.83 -4.71
CA ARG A 66 -0.05 17.28 -4.51
C ARG A 66 -0.06 15.77 -4.27
N ARG A 67 -0.90 15.30 -3.35
CA ARG A 67 -1.04 13.88 -3.01
C ARG A 67 -1.49 13.04 -4.20
N ARG A 68 -2.51 13.49 -4.95
CA ARG A 68 -2.98 12.73 -6.13
C ARG A 68 -1.89 12.64 -7.20
N ALA A 69 -1.23 13.76 -7.48
CA ALA A 69 -0.16 13.82 -8.46
C ALA A 69 0.99 12.87 -8.08
N LEU A 70 1.40 12.92 -6.82
CA LEU A 70 2.42 12.03 -6.25
C LEU A 70 2.05 10.55 -6.41
N ASN A 71 0.81 10.17 -6.07
CA ASN A 71 0.33 8.81 -6.25
C ASN A 71 0.29 8.38 -7.73
N ASN A 72 -0.11 9.28 -8.63
CA ASN A 72 -0.15 8.99 -10.07
C ASN A 72 1.26 8.81 -10.66
N LEU A 73 2.23 9.64 -10.26
CA LEU A 73 3.62 9.49 -10.67
C LEU A 73 4.22 8.19 -10.12
N SER A 74 4.01 7.89 -8.84
CA SER A 74 4.48 6.64 -8.22
C SER A 74 3.87 5.40 -8.85
N ALA A 75 2.59 5.43 -9.25
CA ALA A 75 1.94 4.29 -9.90
C ALA A 75 2.32 4.13 -11.39
N SER A 76 3.06 5.07 -11.97
CA SER A 76 3.44 5.03 -13.38
C SER A 76 4.62 4.08 -13.63
N PRO A 77 4.78 3.52 -14.84
CA PRO A 77 5.89 2.62 -15.19
C PRO A 77 7.28 3.22 -14.96
N PHE A 78 7.41 4.54 -15.06
CA PHE A 78 8.62 5.32 -14.79
C PHE A 78 8.68 5.85 -13.35
N GLY A 79 7.75 5.48 -12.47
CA GLY A 79 7.65 6.02 -11.11
C GLY A 79 8.87 5.74 -10.23
N GLY A 80 9.70 4.75 -10.60
CA GLY A 80 10.97 4.44 -9.94
C GLY A 80 12.20 5.13 -10.54
N GLU A 81 12.05 5.96 -11.57
CA GLU A 81 13.20 6.68 -12.14
C GLU A 81 13.76 7.70 -11.13
N GLY A 82 15.08 7.89 -11.17
CA GLY A 82 15.81 8.70 -10.18
C GLY A 82 15.24 10.10 -9.88
N PRO A 83 14.75 10.87 -10.88
CA PRO A 83 14.09 12.16 -10.62
C PRO A 83 12.85 12.06 -9.73
N TYR A 84 12.02 11.02 -9.89
CA TYR A 84 10.81 10.85 -9.09
C TYR A 84 11.13 10.32 -7.70
N VAL A 85 12.12 9.44 -7.55
CA VAL A 85 12.55 9.01 -6.21
C VAL A 85 13.09 10.20 -5.41
N ARG A 86 13.85 11.12 -6.04
CA ARG A 86 14.25 12.39 -5.40
C ARG A 86 13.05 13.26 -5.02
N LEU A 87 12.01 13.29 -5.85
CA LEU A 87 10.77 13.99 -5.55
C LEU A 87 10.07 13.42 -4.32
N TYR A 88 10.03 12.09 -4.17
CA TYR A 88 9.42 11.46 -2.99
C TYR A 88 10.18 11.78 -1.71
N ARG A 89 11.53 11.80 -1.77
CA ARG A 89 12.38 12.25 -0.64
C ARG A 89 12.09 13.69 -0.24
N LEU A 90 11.79 14.57 -1.20
CA LEU A 90 11.46 15.96 -0.91
C LEU A 90 10.10 16.09 -0.18
N LEU A 91 9.11 15.29 -0.57
CA LEU A 91 7.73 15.40 -0.05
C LEU A 91 7.49 14.61 1.24
N ILE A 92 8.49 13.89 1.75
CA ILE A 92 8.36 13.19 3.03
C ILE A 92 8.19 14.16 4.21
N ASP A 93 8.59 15.42 4.04
CA ASP A 93 8.45 16.51 5.00
C ASP A 93 7.36 17.52 4.60
N ASP A 94 6.44 17.15 3.71
CA ASP A 94 5.31 18.01 3.34
C ASP A 94 4.47 18.39 4.58
N PRO A 95 4.00 19.66 4.70
CA PRO A 95 3.18 20.07 5.83
C PRO A 95 1.90 19.23 5.97
N ASP A 96 1.35 18.75 4.86
CA ASP A 96 0.14 17.93 4.87
C ASP A 96 0.48 16.45 5.09
N PRO A 97 -0.10 15.79 6.10
CA PRO A 97 0.22 14.41 6.42
C PRO A 97 -0.22 13.44 5.32
N THR A 98 -1.24 13.77 4.53
CA THR A 98 -1.72 12.89 3.45
C THR A 98 -0.70 12.84 2.30
N VAL A 99 0.02 13.95 2.07
CA VAL A 99 1.14 14.02 1.12
C VAL A 99 2.35 13.27 1.68
N ARG A 100 2.70 13.46 2.96
CA ARG A 100 3.78 12.70 3.62
C ARG A 100 3.55 11.19 3.53
N ALA A 101 2.35 10.72 3.84
CA ALA A 101 2.00 9.29 3.73
C ALA A 101 2.18 8.79 2.28
N ALA A 102 1.72 9.55 1.29
CA ALA A 102 1.92 9.20 -0.12
C ALA A 102 3.40 9.18 -0.54
N ALA A 103 4.24 10.06 0.02
CA ALA A 103 5.67 10.08 -0.21
C ALA A 103 6.36 8.86 0.41
N VAL A 104 6.03 8.53 1.65
CA VAL A 104 6.50 7.33 2.36
C VAL A 104 6.13 6.07 1.59
N LYS A 105 4.87 5.97 1.13
CA LYS A 105 4.41 4.86 0.28
C LYS A 105 5.23 4.74 -0.99
N ALA A 106 5.48 5.85 -1.67
CA ALA A 106 6.22 5.88 -2.92
C ALA A 106 7.68 5.46 -2.71
N LEU A 107 8.32 5.86 -1.62
CA LEU A 107 9.64 5.38 -1.22
C LEU A 107 9.62 3.89 -0.83
N GLY A 108 8.56 3.40 -0.20
CA GLY A 108 8.40 1.96 0.04
C GLY A 108 8.26 1.13 -1.23
N LEU A 109 7.78 1.72 -2.33
CA LEU A 109 7.62 1.05 -3.63
C LEU A 109 8.86 1.15 -4.52
N HIS A 110 9.58 2.28 -4.46
CA HIS A 110 10.63 2.65 -5.44
C HIS A 110 11.95 3.07 -4.81
N GLY A 111 11.99 3.25 -3.49
CA GLY A 111 13.18 3.66 -2.76
C GLY A 111 14.21 2.54 -2.66
N GLU A 112 15.38 2.94 -2.21
CA GLU A 112 16.52 2.06 -1.98
C GLU A 112 16.78 1.91 -0.47
N VAL A 113 17.73 1.04 -0.11
CA VAL A 113 18.16 0.84 1.29
C VAL A 113 18.52 2.16 2.00
N LYS A 114 19.12 3.13 1.29
CA LYS A 114 19.46 4.44 1.86
C LYS A 114 18.25 5.28 2.31
N ASP A 115 17.05 4.93 1.84
CA ASP A 115 15.81 5.63 2.18
C ASP A 115 15.17 5.09 3.47
N VAL A 116 15.67 3.97 4.00
CA VAL A 116 15.17 3.34 5.24
C VAL A 116 15.27 4.30 6.42
N SER A 117 16.35 5.06 6.54
CA SER A 117 16.52 6.04 7.61
C SER A 117 15.46 7.14 7.57
N LEU A 118 15.09 7.61 6.37
CA LEU A 118 14.04 8.61 6.18
C LEU A 118 12.66 8.06 6.58
N ILE A 119 12.38 6.81 6.21
CA ILE A 119 11.10 6.16 6.54
C ILE A 119 11.03 5.81 8.03
N ASN A 120 12.13 5.40 8.66
CA ASN A 120 12.18 5.10 10.09
C ASN A 120 11.73 6.30 10.93
N ILE A 121 12.15 7.52 10.59
CA ILE A 121 11.73 8.75 11.28
C ILE A 121 10.21 8.94 11.20
N ARG A 122 9.56 8.46 10.13
CA ARG A 122 8.10 8.57 9.95
C ARG A 122 7.29 7.58 10.80
N LEU A 123 7.93 6.63 11.48
CA LEU A 123 7.28 5.85 12.54
C LEU A 123 6.96 6.67 13.78
N GLU A 124 7.47 7.90 13.89
CA GLU A 124 7.19 8.84 14.98
C GLU A 124 6.40 10.07 14.49
N ASP A 125 5.82 10.00 13.28
CA ASP A 125 5.01 11.10 12.74
C ASP A 125 3.75 11.35 13.60
N GLU A 126 3.36 12.61 13.74
CA GLU A 126 2.15 13.01 14.49
C GLU A 126 0.88 12.32 13.95
N ALA A 127 0.78 12.11 12.64
CA ALA A 127 -0.37 11.49 12.01
C ALA A 127 -0.23 9.95 11.96
N SER A 128 -1.17 9.23 12.56
CA SER A 128 -1.12 7.76 12.61
C SER A 128 -1.12 7.09 11.23
N MET A 129 -1.78 7.69 10.23
CA MET A 129 -1.74 7.17 8.86
C MET A 129 -0.34 7.24 8.22
N VAL A 130 0.50 8.21 8.61
CA VAL A 130 1.89 8.30 8.13
C VAL A 130 2.73 7.22 8.81
N ARG A 131 2.56 7.03 10.13
CA ARG A 131 3.22 5.94 10.87
C ARG A 131 2.85 4.57 10.33
N TRP A 132 1.57 4.34 10.06
CA TRP A 132 1.07 3.10 9.46
C TRP A 132 1.72 2.84 8.09
N GLU A 133 1.75 3.83 7.20
CA GLU A 133 2.36 3.67 5.89
C GLU A 133 3.88 3.51 5.98
N ALA A 134 4.54 4.09 6.99
CA ALA A 134 5.95 3.86 7.29
C ALA A 134 6.21 2.39 7.63
N SER A 135 5.41 1.79 8.53
CA SER A 135 5.51 0.36 8.85
C SER A 135 5.33 -0.53 7.61
N LYS A 136 4.32 -0.24 6.77
CA LYS A 136 4.08 -0.97 5.51
C LYS A 136 5.19 -0.76 4.48
N SER A 137 5.85 0.39 4.48
CA SER A 137 6.93 0.71 3.53
C SER A 137 8.25 0.06 3.94
N LEU A 138 8.58 0.07 5.24
CA LEU A 138 9.72 -0.67 5.79
C LEU A 138 9.57 -2.17 5.58
N GLN A 139 8.33 -2.68 5.65
CA GLN A 139 8.03 -4.07 5.31
C GLN A 139 8.47 -4.41 3.88
N LYS A 140 8.20 -3.54 2.90
CA LYS A 140 8.54 -3.76 1.48
C LYS A 140 10.03 -3.67 1.20
N ILE A 141 10.73 -2.71 1.82
CA ILE A 141 12.17 -2.51 1.58
C ILE A 141 12.99 -3.65 2.20
N HIS A 142 12.50 -4.24 3.30
CA HIS A 142 13.14 -5.36 3.98
C HIS A 142 14.60 -5.07 4.37
N ASN A 143 14.78 -4.26 5.41
CA ASN A 143 16.10 -3.89 5.91
C ASN A 143 16.18 -4.04 7.44
N PRO A 144 17.18 -4.75 7.99
CA PRO A 144 17.34 -4.95 9.43
C PRO A 144 17.41 -3.66 10.27
N GLN A 145 17.80 -2.52 9.68
CA GLN A 145 17.78 -1.22 10.37
C GLN A 145 16.36 -0.79 10.80
N ALA A 146 15.31 -1.39 10.22
CA ALA A 146 13.93 -1.15 10.60
C ALA A 146 13.50 -1.92 11.86
N ILE A 147 14.23 -2.96 12.29
CA ILE A 147 13.79 -3.88 13.35
C ILE A 147 13.55 -3.13 14.67
N LYS A 148 14.54 -2.40 15.17
CA LYS A 148 14.42 -1.68 16.44
C LYS A 148 13.32 -0.60 16.42
N PRO A 149 13.23 0.27 15.39
CA PRO A 149 12.10 1.20 15.26
C PRO A 149 10.74 0.52 15.20
N LEU A 150 10.60 -0.56 14.43
CA LEU A 150 9.34 -1.31 14.32
C LEU A 150 8.94 -1.96 15.65
N ILE A 151 9.89 -2.54 16.40
CA ILE A 151 9.61 -3.08 17.75
C ILE A 151 9.16 -1.95 18.69
N ALA A 152 9.81 -0.79 18.64
CA ALA A 152 9.45 0.35 19.47
C ALA A 152 8.02 0.83 19.18
N ALA A 153 7.66 0.99 17.90
CA ALA A 153 6.32 1.38 17.48
C ALA A 153 5.27 0.30 17.83
N MET A 154 5.57 -0.98 17.57
CA MET A 154 4.69 -2.09 17.94
C MET A 154 4.35 -2.11 19.42
N ASN A 155 5.28 -1.72 20.31
CA ASN A 155 5.07 -1.77 21.75
C ASN A 155 4.40 -0.51 22.32
N LYS A 156 4.53 0.65 21.66
CA LYS A 156 4.23 1.95 22.28
C LYS A 156 3.23 2.81 21.50
N ASP A 157 2.94 2.50 20.25
CA ASP A 157 2.04 3.33 19.45
C ASP A 157 0.62 3.33 20.04
N SER A 158 0.00 4.51 20.12
CA SER A 158 -1.37 4.66 20.60
C SER A 158 -2.38 4.04 19.63
N ASP A 159 -2.07 4.01 18.33
CA ASP A 159 -2.92 3.46 17.29
C ASP A 159 -2.65 1.96 17.09
N HIS A 160 -3.66 1.16 17.38
CA HIS A 160 -3.64 -0.29 17.19
C HIS A 160 -3.39 -0.75 15.74
N ASP A 161 -3.79 0.02 14.73
CA ASP A 161 -3.54 -0.32 13.33
C ASP A 161 -2.06 -0.18 12.99
N VAL A 162 -1.38 0.81 13.60
CA VAL A 162 0.08 0.96 13.49
C VAL A 162 0.80 -0.17 14.20
N ARG A 163 0.40 -0.52 15.44
CA ARG A 163 0.99 -1.66 16.17
C ARG A 163 0.84 -2.97 15.39
N MET A 164 -0.34 -3.22 14.82
CA MET A 164 -0.62 -4.39 13.97
C MET A 164 0.26 -4.39 12.72
N ALA A 165 0.38 -3.26 12.03
CA ALA A 165 1.23 -3.14 10.85
C ALA A 165 2.73 -3.37 11.18
N CYS A 166 3.18 -2.95 12.37
CA CYS A 166 4.54 -3.23 12.83
C CYS A 166 4.76 -4.71 13.13
N ALA A 167 3.81 -5.37 13.79
CA ALA A 167 3.87 -6.82 14.03
C ALA A 167 3.96 -7.60 12.71
N ASP A 168 3.10 -7.28 11.73
CA ASP A 168 3.17 -7.85 10.38
C ASP A 168 4.52 -7.57 9.69
N ALA A 169 5.07 -6.36 9.84
CA ALA A 169 6.35 -5.97 9.24
C ALA A 169 7.54 -6.70 9.85
N LEU A 170 7.42 -7.11 11.11
CA LEU A 170 8.45 -7.84 11.84
C LEU A 170 8.52 -9.33 11.48
N GLY A 171 7.41 -9.93 11.02
CA GLY A 171 7.32 -11.36 10.67
C GLY A 171 8.20 -11.85 9.51
N GLN A 172 9.00 -10.97 8.90
CA GLN A 172 9.99 -11.32 7.89
C GLN A 172 11.44 -11.33 8.42
N TYR A 173 11.67 -10.90 9.66
CA TYR A 173 13.01 -10.83 10.26
C TYR A 173 13.19 -11.97 11.27
N ALA A 174 13.89 -13.03 10.86
CA ALA A 174 14.21 -14.18 11.70
C ALA A 174 15.32 -13.85 12.71
N GLN A 175 15.00 -13.04 13.71
CA GLN A 175 15.91 -12.65 14.79
C GLN A 175 15.32 -12.97 16.16
N PRO A 176 16.13 -13.42 17.14
CA PRO A 176 15.64 -13.73 18.49
C PRO A 176 14.97 -12.55 19.22
N GLU A 177 15.43 -11.32 18.96
CA GLU A 177 14.81 -10.11 19.52
C GLU A 177 13.41 -9.87 18.94
N VAL A 178 13.23 -10.12 17.65
CA VAL A 178 11.93 -10.04 16.95
C VAL A 178 10.97 -11.09 17.49
N PHE A 179 11.43 -12.34 17.63
CA PHE A 179 10.65 -13.40 18.25
C PHE A 179 10.15 -13.00 19.64
N SER A 180 11.07 -12.50 20.49
CA SER A 180 10.73 -12.10 21.86
C SER A 180 9.70 -10.95 21.89
N ALA A 181 9.85 -9.97 21.00
CA ALA A 181 8.92 -8.86 20.88
C ALA A 181 7.53 -9.30 20.40
N LEU A 182 7.46 -10.19 19.40
CA LEU A 182 6.19 -10.72 18.89
C LEU A 182 5.48 -11.59 19.94
N VAL A 183 6.22 -12.37 20.74
CA VAL A 183 5.62 -13.12 21.87
C VAL A 183 4.99 -12.17 22.88
N ALA A 184 5.65 -11.06 23.22
CA ALA A 184 5.07 -10.05 24.10
C ALA A 184 3.82 -9.39 23.49
N ALA A 185 3.79 -9.18 22.17
CA ALA A 185 2.65 -8.59 21.46
C ALA A 185 1.41 -9.51 21.39
N LEU A 186 1.53 -10.80 21.76
CA LEU A 186 0.38 -11.70 21.92
C LEU A 186 -0.56 -11.25 23.05
N ASP A 187 -0.03 -10.55 24.05
CA ASP A 187 -0.79 -10.02 25.19
C ASP A 187 -1.39 -8.63 24.91
N ASP A 188 -1.29 -8.10 23.67
CA ASP A 188 -1.91 -6.82 23.33
C ASP A 188 -3.44 -6.87 23.49
N SER A 189 -3.98 -5.85 24.15
CA SER A 189 -5.42 -5.65 24.35
C SER A 189 -6.25 -5.76 23.06
N ARG A 190 -5.66 -5.46 21.90
CA ARG A 190 -6.32 -5.53 20.61
C ARG A 190 -6.02 -6.88 19.96
N PHE A 191 -7.08 -7.66 19.76
CA PHE A 191 -7.04 -8.94 19.05
C PHE A 191 -6.33 -8.89 17.69
N GLY A 192 -6.48 -7.81 16.91
CA GLY A 192 -5.81 -7.65 15.62
C GLY A 192 -4.27 -7.65 15.72
N VAL A 193 -3.72 -7.05 16.78
CA VAL A 193 -2.28 -7.01 17.03
C VAL A 193 -1.78 -8.39 17.45
N ALA A 194 -2.46 -9.04 18.41
CA ALA A 194 -2.13 -10.39 18.84
C ALA A 194 -2.20 -11.41 17.68
N LEU A 195 -3.20 -11.28 16.80
CA LEU A 195 -3.33 -12.13 15.61
C LEU A 195 -2.20 -11.89 14.60
N ALA A 196 -1.81 -10.63 14.35
CA ALA A 196 -0.68 -10.30 13.49
C ALA A 196 0.64 -10.84 14.07
N ALA A 197 0.81 -10.75 15.39
CA ALA A 197 1.97 -11.29 16.10
C ALA A 197 2.03 -12.82 16.00
N GLN A 198 0.93 -13.52 16.24
CA GLN A 198 0.82 -14.97 16.08
C GLN A 198 1.15 -15.41 14.65
N LYS A 199 0.54 -14.77 13.64
CA LYS A 199 0.84 -15.07 12.22
C LYS A 199 2.31 -14.87 11.90
N SER A 200 2.90 -13.79 12.40
CA SER A 200 4.31 -13.49 12.21
C SER A 200 5.21 -14.53 12.89
N LEU A 201 4.89 -14.98 14.10
CA LEU A 201 5.58 -16.08 14.78
C LEU A 201 5.49 -17.39 14.01
N THR A 202 4.31 -17.73 13.48
CA THR A 202 4.13 -18.91 12.61
C THR A 202 4.96 -18.81 11.34
N ILE A 203 5.05 -17.62 10.72
CA ILE A 203 5.92 -17.44 9.55
C ILE A 203 7.38 -17.62 9.93
N LEU A 204 7.84 -17.04 11.05
CA LEU A 204 9.24 -17.12 11.46
C LEU A 204 9.68 -18.53 11.87
N THR A 205 8.79 -19.29 12.51
CA THR A 205 9.14 -20.59 13.14
C THR A 205 8.63 -21.81 12.39
N GLY A 206 7.63 -21.64 11.53
CA GLY A 206 6.85 -22.73 10.95
C GLY A 206 5.90 -23.43 11.93
N ALA A 207 5.83 -22.98 13.19
CA ALA A 207 5.00 -23.61 14.21
C ALA A 207 3.58 -22.99 14.23
N GLU A 208 2.57 -23.85 14.31
CA GLU A 208 1.16 -23.46 14.43
C GLU A 208 0.72 -23.56 15.89
N LEU A 209 1.10 -22.57 16.70
CA LEU A 209 0.72 -22.48 18.11
C LEU A 209 -0.38 -21.42 18.31
N CYS A 210 -1.17 -21.59 19.37
CA CYS A 210 -2.21 -20.64 19.77
C CYS A 210 -1.63 -19.27 20.19
N SER A 211 -2.49 -18.28 20.47
CA SER A 211 -2.11 -16.94 20.92
C SER A 211 -1.59 -16.89 22.37
N GLU A 212 -1.23 -18.02 22.98
CA GLU A 212 -0.72 -18.09 24.35
C GLU A 212 0.80 -17.90 24.37
N GLY A 213 1.28 -16.82 24.99
CA GLY A 213 2.72 -16.55 25.08
C GLY A 213 3.53 -17.67 25.74
N SER A 214 2.96 -18.38 26.72
CA SER A 214 3.64 -19.49 27.42
C SER A 214 3.98 -20.67 26.50
N ALA A 215 3.16 -20.94 25.49
CA ALA A 215 3.43 -21.98 24.50
C ALA A 215 4.65 -21.62 23.64
N TRP A 216 4.74 -20.35 23.23
CA TRP A 216 5.87 -19.84 22.46
C TRP A 216 7.18 -19.79 23.27
N LEU A 217 7.11 -19.50 24.58
CA LEU A 217 8.29 -19.57 25.46
C LEU A 217 8.82 -21.00 25.59
N LYS A 218 7.93 -21.99 25.80
CA LYS A 218 8.32 -23.41 25.80
C LYS A 218 8.90 -23.86 24.46
N TYR A 219 8.31 -23.39 23.35
CA TYR A 219 8.84 -23.65 22.02
C TYR A 219 10.26 -23.11 21.87
N ARG A 220 10.52 -21.89 22.34
CA ARG A 220 11.87 -21.29 22.31
C ARG A 220 12.88 -22.11 23.11
N GLU A 221 12.53 -22.52 24.33
CA GLU A 221 13.39 -23.34 25.18
C GLU A 221 13.76 -24.67 24.50
N ALA A 222 12.77 -25.33 23.90
CA ALA A 222 12.96 -26.59 23.18
C ALA A 222 13.80 -26.43 21.88
N ASN A 223 13.83 -25.24 21.28
CA ASN A 223 14.47 -24.96 19.98
C ASN A 223 15.58 -23.90 20.08
N THR A 224 16.31 -23.86 21.20
CA THR A 224 17.29 -22.80 21.50
C THR A 224 18.36 -22.64 20.42
N SER A 225 18.84 -23.73 19.82
CA SER A 225 19.88 -23.70 18.78
C SER A 225 19.36 -23.43 17.36
N ASN A 226 18.08 -23.69 17.08
CA ASN A 226 17.51 -23.74 15.73
C ASN A 226 16.09 -23.15 15.68
N LEU A 227 15.90 -21.97 16.29
CA LEU A 227 14.58 -21.36 16.50
C LEU A 227 13.76 -21.13 15.22
N PHE A 228 14.43 -20.93 14.08
CA PHE A 228 13.81 -20.57 12.80
C PHE A 228 14.05 -21.63 11.70
N ALA A 229 14.39 -22.87 12.07
CA ALA A 229 14.74 -23.91 11.10
C ALA A 229 13.63 -24.23 10.09
N ASN A 230 12.36 -24.05 10.47
CA ASN A 230 11.20 -24.27 9.61
C ASN A 230 10.55 -22.95 9.15
N GLN A 231 11.32 -21.86 9.07
CA GLN A 231 10.82 -20.56 8.65
C GLN A 231 10.08 -20.68 7.30
N GLN A 232 8.84 -20.19 7.28
CA GLN A 232 8.07 -20.09 6.07
C GLN A 232 8.55 -18.90 5.23
N THR A 233 8.47 -19.03 3.91
CA THR A 233 8.80 -17.91 3.04
C THR A 233 7.78 -16.79 3.26
N TYR A 234 8.25 -15.67 3.81
CA TYR A 234 7.43 -14.46 3.89
C TYR A 234 7.14 -13.94 2.48
N MET A 235 5.85 -13.84 2.13
CA MET A 235 5.39 -13.35 0.84
C MET A 235 4.60 -12.07 1.04
N TRP A 236 5.13 -10.92 0.64
CA TRP A 236 4.34 -9.69 0.61
C TRP A 236 3.46 -9.64 -0.65
N GLN A 237 2.19 -9.30 -0.48
CA GLN A 237 1.29 -9.09 -1.61
C GLN A 237 1.48 -7.69 -2.19
N PRO A 238 1.88 -7.58 -3.46
CA PRO A 238 1.93 -6.29 -4.11
C PRO A 238 0.56 -5.66 -4.30
N TYR A 239 0.55 -4.33 -4.34
CA TYR A 239 -0.60 -3.55 -4.77
C TYR A 239 -1.09 -4.07 -6.12
N THR A 240 -2.30 -4.62 -6.13
CA THR A 240 -3.00 -4.99 -7.35
C THR A 240 -3.88 -3.82 -7.78
N PRO A 241 -3.64 -3.22 -8.96
CA PRO A 241 -4.47 -2.11 -9.40
C PRO A 241 -5.92 -2.58 -9.60
N PRO A 242 -6.92 -1.71 -9.35
CA PRO A 242 -8.33 -2.06 -9.53
C PRO A 242 -8.60 -2.45 -11.00
N ARG A 243 -9.22 -3.63 -11.18
CA ARG A 243 -9.58 -4.17 -12.50
C ARG A 243 -10.84 -3.46 -12.99
N GLY A 244 -10.71 -2.56 -13.96
CA GLY A 244 -11.86 -1.84 -14.55
C GLY A 244 -11.58 -1.40 -16.00
N PHE A 245 -12.63 -1.11 -16.76
CA PHE A 245 -12.51 -0.65 -18.16
C PHE A 245 -11.73 0.67 -18.26
N VAL A 246 -11.98 1.61 -17.34
CA VAL A 246 -11.33 2.93 -17.28
C VAL A 246 -9.84 2.83 -16.97
N SER A 247 -9.41 1.86 -16.13
CA SER A 247 -7.98 1.68 -15.81
C SER A 247 -7.17 1.13 -17.00
N LYS A 248 -7.82 0.45 -17.96
CA LYS A 248 -7.18 -0.04 -19.20
C LYS A 248 -7.00 1.03 -20.28
N MET A 249 -7.83 2.09 -20.29
CA MET A 249 -7.73 3.18 -21.26
C MET A 249 -6.57 4.16 -20.97
N GLN A 250 -6.07 4.19 -19.74
CA GLN A 250 -4.92 5.02 -19.34
C GLN A 250 -3.62 4.35 -19.79
N PHE A 251 -3.29 4.44 -21.10
CA PHE A 251 -2.24 3.65 -21.77
C PHE A 251 -0.84 3.78 -21.15
N TRP A 252 -0.53 4.86 -20.43
CA TRP A 252 0.71 5.03 -19.68
C TRP A 252 0.68 4.44 -18.27
N LYS A 253 -0.48 4.04 -17.72
CA LYS A 253 -0.62 3.38 -16.41
C LYS A 253 -0.59 1.85 -16.49
N LYS A 254 -0.01 1.27 -17.54
CA LYS A 254 0.27 -0.17 -17.58
C LYS A 254 1.41 -0.51 -16.61
N ALA A 255 1.14 -0.43 -15.31
CA ALA A 255 2.00 -1.02 -14.31
C ALA A 255 1.99 -2.54 -14.53
N LYS A 256 3.18 -3.16 -14.65
CA LYS A 256 3.27 -4.62 -14.61
C LYS A 256 2.63 -5.05 -13.29
N PRO A 257 1.68 -6.01 -13.27
CA PRO A 257 1.16 -6.52 -12.01
C PRO A 257 2.37 -7.04 -11.25
N ALA A 258 2.71 -6.38 -10.14
CA ALA A 258 3.76 -6.89 -9.30
C ALA A 258 3.29 -8.28 -8.85
N LYS A 259 4.19 -9.26 -8.95
CA LYS A 259 3.92 -10.61 -8.47
C LYS A 259 4.27 -10.63 -6.98
N PRO A 260 3.59 -11.46 -6.15
CA PRO A 260 4.08 -11.76 -4.81
C PRO A 260 5.58 -12.04 -4.91
N ALA A 261 6.36 -11.17 -4.29
CA ALA A 261 7.81 -11.20 -4.39
C ALA A 261 8.37 -11.62 -3.04
N LYS A 262 9.42 -12.45 -3.09
CA LYS A 262 10.31 -12.58 -1.94
C LYS A 262 10.89 -11.20 -1.66
N PRO A 263 11.21 -10.87 -0.40
CA PRO A 263 12.02 -9.69 -0.10
C PRO A 263 13.21 -9.63 -1.04
N ALA A 264 13.50 -8.44 -1.58
CA ALA A 264 14.46 -8.28 -2.68
C ALA A 264 15.88 -8.77 -2.32
N GLN A 265 16.16 -8.97 -1.03
CA GLN A 265 17.42 -9.46 -0.50
C GLN A 265 17.13 -10.38 0.70
N THR A 266 17.98 -11.39 0.92
CA THR A 266 18.20 -11.96 2.26
C THR A 266 18.54 -10.79 3.20
N PRO A 267 18.09 -10.76 4.47
CA PRO A 267 18.52 -9.72 5.40
C PRO A 267 20.06 -9.60 5.34
N VAL A 268 20.58 -8.45 4.92
CA VAL A 268 22.03 -8.24 4.86
C VAL A 268 22.58 -8.38 6.28
N GLY A 269 23.41 -9.39 6.52
CA GLY A 269 23.85 -9.85 7.85
C GLY A 269 23.42 -11.28 8.23
N LEU A 270 22.81 -12.03 7.31
CA LEU A 270 22.47 -13.46 7.43
C LEU A 270 23.16 -14.30 6.33
N ASP A 271 24.26 -13.79 5.75
CA ASP A 271 25.14 -14.62 4.94
C ASP A 271 25.89 -15.56 5.89
N ASP A 272 25.90 -16.86 5.60
CA ASP A 272 26.61 -17.93 6.34
C ASP A 272 28.16 -17.78 6.30
N ASN A 273 28.69 -16.56 6.23
CA ASN A 273 30.10 -16.25 6.03
C ASN A 273 30.74 -15.45 7.17
N ASP A 274 30.18 -15.51 8.38
CA ASP A 274 30.97 -15.30 9.60
C ASP A 274 31.13 -16.65 10.30
N SER A 275 32.38 -17.11 10.29
CA SER A 275 32.88 -18.44 10.71
C SER A 275 32.63 -18.76 12.17
#